data_AF-A0A7C4XIR0-F1
#
_entry.id   AF-A0A7C4XIR0-F1
#
_cell.length_a   1.000
_cell.length_b   1.000
_cell.length_c   1.000
_cell.angle_alpha   90.00
_cell.angle_beta   90.00
_cell.angle_gamma   90.00
#
_symmetry.space_group_name_H-M   'P 1'
#
loop_
_entity.id
_entity.type
_entity.pdbx_description
1 polymer ?
#
loop_
_entity_poly.entity_id
_entity_poly.type
_entity_poly.pdbx_seq_one_letter_code
_entity_poly.pdbx_strand_id
1 'polypeptide(L)'
;MEEERESQHFIKRIIEEDLRRNTYQGQVITRFPPEPNGYLHIGHAKSVTLNFGLAKEYKGRCHLRFDDTNPAKEDVEFVEAIKRDVRWLGYDWGEYLYYASQYFERFYEFAVELIKKGKAYVCHLSPEELRQYRGTLTEPGKESPYRNRSVEENLTLFEKMRKGEFRDGEAVLRAKIDMNSPNINMRDPVLYRVMHMPHHRSGSEWCIYPTYDFAHPLSDAIEGITHSICTLEFEDHRPLYDWVVENVSVPWRPKQIEFARLNLSYTVMSKRLLSQLVEKGIVDGWDDPRLPTISGLRRRGFTPEAIREFCERIGVAKSNSVVDVALLEHCLREDLNKRAHRAMVVLNPLKLVILNYPEDREEWVEAMNNPEDPSQGTRQVPFSRELFIEAEDFMEDPPKKFFRLAPNREVRLRYAYYVKCVDLIKDPQDNSIKEIHCTYDPETRGGWSQDQRKVKATLHWVSAKHAVDVELRLYDRLFNIPDPFKIAEDMEAYINHDSLKVIPHAKAEPMLKDAVPGTHFQFERIGYFCVDTRYSVPGRPVFNLAVRLKDQWSKIAQKQD
;
A
#
# COMPACT_ATOMS: atom_id res chain seq x y z
N MET A 1 3.07 -16.32 24.76
CA MET A 1 2.52 -15.76 23.51
C MET A 1 3.22 -14.47 23.07
N GLU A 2 3.46 -13.50 23.97
CA GLU A 2 4.26 -12.29 23.67
C GLU A 2 5.77 -12.60 23.62
N GLU A 3 6.31 -13.35 24.60
CA GLU A 3 7.70 -13.88 24.58
C GLU A 3 7.97 -14.85 23.41
N GLU A 4 6.97 -15.60 22.94
CA GLU A 4 7.11 -16.47 21.75
C GLU A 4 7.14 -15.69 20.44
N ARG A 5 6.54 -14.49 20.39
CA ARG A 5 6.62 -13.58 19.24
C ARG A 5 7.98 -12.86 19.18
N GLU A 6 8.56 -12.50 20.33
CA GLU A 6 9.93 -11.95 20.41
C GLU A 6 10.98 -12.95 19.88
N SER A 7 10.79 -14.24 20.15
CA SER A 7 11.66 -15.33 19.68
C SER A 7 11.83 -15.39 18.15
N GLN A 8 10.86 -14.90 17.36
CA GLN A 8 10.86 -15.02 15.89
C GLN A 8 11.42 -13.81 15.14
N HIS A 9 11.53 -12.62 15.76
CA HIS A 9 11.99 -11.40 15.06
C HIS A 9 13.52 -11.26 15.07
N PHE A 10 14.21 -11.94 14.15
CA PHE A 10 15.68 -12.01 14.16
C PHE A 10 16.43 -10.66 14.17
N ILE A 11 15.86 -9.60 13.58
CA ILE A 11 16.49 -8.26 13.60
C ILE A 11 16.52 -7.67 15.02
N LYS A 12 15.46 -7.89 15.83
CA LYS A 12 15.39 -7.40 17.21
C LYS A 12 16.46 -8.07 18.06
N ARG A 13 16.63 -9.38 17.90
CA ARG A 13 17.71 -10.14 18.52
C ARG A 13 19.10 -9.60 18.17
N ILE A 14 19.32 -9.17 16.92
CA ILE A 14 20.59 -8.54 16.52
C ILE A 14 20.79 -7.20 17.23
N ILE A 15 19.75 -6.36 17.26
CA ILE A 15 19.77 -5.06 17.95
C ILE A 15 20.06 -5.25 19.45
N GLU A 16 19.36 -6.18 20.10
CA GLU A 16 19.53 -6.50 21.52
C GLU A 16 20.93 -7.02 21.84
N GLU A 17 21.53 -7.84 20.95
CA GLU A 17 22.91 -8.27 21.10
C GLU A 17 23.89 -7.10 20.99
N ASP A 18 23.72 -6.23 20.00
CA ASP A 18 24.58 -5.06 19.79
C ASP A 18 24.42 -4.03 20.94
N LEU A 19 23.21 -3.89 21.50
CA LEU A 19 22.96 -3.09 22.72
C LEU A 19 23.65 -3.69 23.94
N ARG A 20 23.53 -5.02 24.16
CA ARG A 20 24.23 -5.71 25.27
C ARG A 20 25.75 -5.57 25.17
N ARG A 21 26.29 -5.62 23.96
CA ARG A 21 27.73 -5.44 23.69
C ARG A 21 28.17 -3.97 23.66
N ASN A 22 27.22 -3.04 23.74
CA ASN A 22 27.44 -1.61 23.58
C ASN A 22 28.16 -1.25 22.27
N THR A 23 27.93 -2.02 21.19
CA THR A 23 28.62 -1.89 19.90
C THR A 23 28.47 -0.50 19.29
N TYR A 24 27.29 0.10 19.49
CA TYR A 24 26.93 1.42 18.97
C TYR A 24 26.67 2.44 20.09
N GLN A 25 27.35 2.31 21.23
CA GLN A 25 27.24 3.26 22.35
C GLN A 25 25.78 3.41 22.85
N GLY A 26 25.02 2.32 22.87
CA GLY A 26 23.61 2.28 23.27
C GLY A 26 22.62 2.89 22.26
N GLN A 27 23.07 3.27 21.06
CA GLN A 27 22.21 3.89 20.06
C GLN A 27 21.58 2.87 19.10
N VAL A 28 20.34 3.13 18.71
CA VAL A 28 19.66 2.46 17.60
C VAL A 28 19.25 3.52 16.58
N ILE A 29 19.94 3.54 15.46
CA ILE A 29 19.72 4.44 14.33
C ILE A 29 19.47 3.61 13.09
N THR A 30 18.26 3.73 12.53
CA THR A 30 17.82 3.08 11.28
C THR A 30 17.53 4.14 10.21
N ARG A 31 17.22 3.71 8.98
CA ARG A 31 16.78 4.61 7.91
C ARG A 31 15.81 3.94 6.96
N PHE A 32 14.90 4.72 6.40
CA PHE A 32 14.14 4.37 5.20
C PHE A 32 14.74 5.15 4.01
N PRO A 33 15.43 4.48 3.06
CA PRO A 33 16.17 5.13 1.98
C PRO A 33 15.52 4.92 0.58
N PRO A 34 14.32 5.43 0.28
CA PRO A 34 13.71 5.23 -1.03
C PRO A 34 14.41 6.04 -2.13
N GLU A 35 14.55 5.44 -3.31
CA GLU A 35 14.82 6.19 -4.55
C GLU A 35 13.56 6.99 -4.95
N PRO A 36 13.66 8.29 -5.25
CA PRO A 36 12.53 9.14 -5.64
C PRO A 36 12.16 8.98 -7.13
N ASN A 37 11.91 7.75 -7.57
CA ASN A 37 11.58 7.38 -8.96
C ASN A 37 10.19 6.74 -9.13
N GLY A 38 9.33 6.89 -8.13
CA GLY A 38 7.99 6.34 -8.13
C GLY A 38 7.31 6.44 -6.77
N TYR A 39 5.99 6.30 -6.77
CA TYR A 39 5.18 6.29 -5.57
C TYR A 39 5.50 5.09 -4.66
N LEU A 40 5.29 5.26 -3.35
CA LEU A 40 5.36 4.14 -2.41
C LEU A 40 4.21 3.17 -2.65
N HIS A 41 4.46 1.90 -2.30
CA HIS A 41 3.47 0.83 -2.36
C HIS A 41 3.50 0.02 -1.06
N ILE A 42 2.55 -0.88 -0.86
CA ILE A 42 2.39 -1.64 0.40
C ILE A 42 3.67 -2.38 0.84
N GLY A 43 4.53 -2.79 -0.10
CA GLY A 43 5.85 -3.33 0.21
C GLY A 43 6.80 -2.33 0.88
N HIS A 44 6.75 -1.08 0.48
CA HIS A 44 7.46 0.00 1.15
C HIS A 44 6.88 0.25 2.54
N ALA A 45 5.56 0.15 2.74
CA ALA A 45 4.98 0.26 4.09
C ALA A 45 5.52 -0.79 5.07
N LYS A 46 5.87 -2.01 4.61
CA LYS A 46 6.58 -3.00 5.44
C LYS A 46 7.94 -2.45 5.90
N SER A 47 8.72 -1.89 4.99
CA SER A 47 10.05 -1.32 5.31
C SER A 47 9.96 -0.07 6.18
N VAL A 48 9.00 0.82 5.92
CA VAL A 48 8.72 2.01 6.73
C VAL A 48 8.33 1.59 8.15
N THR A 49 7.32 0.73 8.28
CA THR A 49 6.84 0.21 9.58
C THR A 49 7.98 -0.45 10.36
N LEU A 50 8.81 -1.24 9.68
CA LEU A 50 9.96 -1.90 10.30
C LEU A 50 11.02 -0.92 10.80
N ASN A 51 11.51 -0.04 9.93
CA ASN A 51 12.63 0.85 10.29
C ASN A 51 12.22 1.89 11.35
N PHE A 52 11.08 2.56 11.16
CA PHE A 52 10.58 3.54 12.11
C PHE A 52 10.04 2.87 13.39
N GLY A 53 9.42 1.70 13.28
CA GLY A 53 8.92 0.92 14.41
C GLY A 53 10.06 0.49 15.34
N LEU A 54 11.13 -0.09 14.80
CA LEU A 54 12.32 -0.47 15.58
C LEU A 54 12.97 0.74 16.25
N ALA A 55 13.15 1.85 15.52
CA ALA A 55 13.68 3.07 16.13
C ALA A 55 12.82 3.56 17.30
N LYS A 56 11.49 3.58 17.14
CA LYS A 56 10.56 3.99 18.20
C LYS A 56 10.64 3.06 19.42
N GLU A 57 10.65 1.75 19.19
CA GLU A 57 10.66 0.72 20.23
C GLU A 57 11.92 0.82 21.10
N TYR A 58 13.09 0.98 20.48
CA TYR A 58 14.37 1.09 21.18
C TYR A 58 14.74 2.54 21.53
N LYS A 59 13.78 3.49 21.50
CA LYS A 59 13.99 4.92 21.83
C LYS A 59 15.13 5.56 21.04
N GLY A 60 15.34 5.09 19.82
CA GLY A 60 16.31 5.58 18.86
C GLY A 60 15.72 6.59 17.89
N ARG A 61 16.33 6.71 16.72
CA ARG A 61 15.84 7.57 15.63
C ARG A 61 15.87 6.85 14.29
N CYS A 62 14.97 7.24 13.39
CA CYS A 62 14.92 6.73 12.03
C CYS A 62 15.05 7.90 11.05
N HIS A 63 15.99 7.79 10.11
CA HIS A 63 16.18 8.80 9.08
C HIS A 63 15.26 8.53 7.89
N LEU A 64 14.77 9.59 7.24
CA LEU A 64 14.26 9.51 5.87
C LEU A 64 15.37 10.01 4.95
N ARG A 65 15.91 9.13 4.10
CA ARG A 65 16.92 9.49 3.11
C ARG A 65 16.38 9.28 1.72
N PHE A 66 16.56 10.24 0.82
CA PHE A 66 16.38 9.97 -0.60
C PHE A 66 17.70 9.48 -1.17
N ASP A 67 17.72 8.26 -1.72
CA ASP A 67 18.89 7.71 -2.43
C ASP A 67 18.92 8.28 -3.86
N ASP A 68 19.07 9.61 -3.95
CA ASP A 68 19.01 10.43 -5.17
C ASP A 68 20.37 10.48 -5.89
N THR A 69 20.85 9.31 -6.32
CA THR A 69 22.17 9.17 -6.99
C THR A 69 22.07 9.05 -8.50
N ASN A 70 20.85 9.00 -9.05
CA ASN A 70 20.60 8.76 -10.45
C ASN A 70 19.70 9.86 -11.07
N PRO A 71 20.29 10.92 -11.65
CA PRO A 71 19.55 12.07 -12.16
C PRO A 71 18.54 11.72 -13.26
N ALA A 72 18.67 10.55 -13.90
CA ALA A 72 17.81 10.12 -15.01
C ALA A 72 16.36 9.79 -14.62
N LYS A 73 16.11 9.47 -13.35
CA LYS A 73 14.86 8.81 -12.92
C LYS A 73 14.12 9.53 -11.80
N GLU A 74 14.63 10.68 -11.37
CA GLU A 74 14.23 11.31 -10.11
C GLU A 74 13.38 12.55 -10.37
N ASP A 75 12.26 12.65 -9.64
CA ASP A 75 11.32 13.77 -9.75
C ASP A 75 10.99 14.31 -8.35
N VAL A 76 10.87 15.64 -8.26
CA VAL A 76 10.43 16.35 -7.04
C VAL A 76 9.02 15.92 -6.64
N GLU A 77 8.16 15.55 -7.60
CA GLU A 77 6.84 14.98 -7.34
C GLU A 77 6.93 13.74 -6.43
N PHE A 78 7.85 12.82 -6.73
CA PHE A 78 8.00 11.59 -5.95
C PHE A 78 8.58 11.86 -4.56
N VAL A 79 9.49 12.83 -4.42
CA VAL A 79 10.02 13.26 -3.12
C VAL A 79 8.88 13.69 -2.19
N GLU A 80 7.99 14.56 -2.67
CA GLU A 80 6.87 15.07 -1.87
C GLU A 80 5.79 14.00 -1.63
N ALA A 81 5.53 13.14 -2.62
CA ALA A 81 4.62 12.00 -2.45
C ALA A 81 5.10 11.02 -1.37
N ILE A 82 6.39 10.67 -1.39
CA ILE A 82 7.02 9.78 -0.40
C ILE A 82 6.93 10.38 1.01
N LYS A 83 7.28 11.66 1.18
CA LYS A 83 7.15 12.37 2.48
C LYS A 83 5.71 12.33 3.00
N ARG A 84 4.74 12.62 2.14
CA ARG A 84 3.31 12.59 2.48
C ARG A 84 2.87 11.19 2.90
N ASP A 85 3.31 10.16 2.18
CA ASP A 85 2.92 8.77 2.47
C ASP A 85 3.55 8.25 3.76
N VAL A 86 4.81 8.57 4.05
CA VAL A 86 5.45 8.24 5.34
C VAL A 86 4.74 8.93 6.50
N ARG A 87 4.42 10.22 6.38
CA ARG A 87 3.64 10.96 7.40
C ARG A 87 2.23 10.40 7.58
N TRP A 88 1.56 10.07 6.47
CA TRP A 88 0.23 9.48 6.51
C TRP A 88 0.23 8.12 7.21
N LEU A 89 1.28 7.31 7.03
CA LEU A 89 1.48 6.06 7.78
C LEU A 89 1.74 6.29 9.28
N GLY A 90 1.80 7.53 9.76
CA GLY A 90 1.94 7.88 11.18
C GLY A 90 3.39 7.93 11.67
N TYR A 91 4.35 8.04 10.76
CA TYR A 91 5.77 8.13 11.08
C TYR A 91 6.33 9.51 10.79
N ASP A 92 7.30 9.93 11.61
CA ASP A 92 8.01 11.19 11.49
C ASP A 92 9.51 10.95 11.60
N TRP A 93 10.27 11.57 10.71
CA TRP A 93 11.74 11.56 10.71
C TRP A 93 12.31 12.75 11.50
N GLY A 94 11.47 13.65 12.02
CA GLY A 94 11.90 14.81 12.77
C GLY A 94 12.82 15.71 11.94
N GLU A 95 14.00 16.01 12.47
CA GLU A 95 15.05 16.77 11.78
C GLU A 95 15.89 15.92 10.80
N TYR A 96 15.72 14.60 10.79
CA TYR A 96 16.59 13.64 10.10
C TYR A 96 16.18 13.35 8.65
N LEU A 97 16.08 14.41 7.85
CA LEU A 97 15.80 14.34 6.42
C LEU A 97 17.08 14.54 5.60
N TYR A 98 17.49 13.50 4.88
CA TYR A 98 18.74 13.50 4.12
C TYR A 98 18.53 13.18 2.64
N TYR A 99 19.55 13.51 1.85
CA TYR A 99 19.64 13.20 0.43
C TYR A 99 21.05 12.70 0.17
N ALA A 100 21.21 11.56 -0.51
CA ALA A 100 22.52 11.04 -0.86
C ALA A 100 23.34 12.06 -1.66
N SER A 101 22.69 12.91 -2.45
CA SER A 101 23.30 14.02 -3.18
C SER A 101 23.98 15.08 -2.31
N GLN A 102 23.61 15.21 -1.03
CA GLN A 102 24.31 16.08 -0.08
C GLN A 102 25.74 15.60 0.20
N TYR A 103 26.03 14.33 -0.10
CA TYR A 103 27.30 13.70 0.19
C TYR A 103 28.16 13.49 -1.07
N PHE A 104 27.78 13.99 -2.25
CA PHE A 104 28.55 13.79 -3.48
C PHE A 104 30.02 14.19 -3.35
N GLU A 105 30.32 15.34 -2.73
CA GLU A 105 31.71 15.73 -2.46
C GLU A 105 32.42 14.72 -1.55
N ARG A 106 31.76 14.27 -0.47
CA ARG A 106 32.34 13.28 0.46
C ARG A 106 32.57 11.94 -0.24
N PHE A 107 31.65 11.51 -1.10
CA PHE A 107 31.83 10.31 -1.92
C PHE A 107 33.02 10.47 -2.88
N TYR A 108 33.21 11.64 -3.49
CA TYR A 108 34.35 11.93 -4.34
C TYR A 108 35.67 11.85 -3.55
N GLU A 109 35.72 12.45 -2.35
CA GLU A 109 36.87 12.36 -1.44
C GLU A 109 37.20 10.90 -1.08
N PHE A 110 36.19 10.08 -0.76
CA PHE A 110 36.37 8.66 -0.48
C PHE A 110 36.85 7.87 -1.69
N ALA A 111 36.37 8.20 -2.90
CA ALA A 111 36.87 7.60 -4.12
C ALA A 111 38.35 7.94 -4.37
N VAL A 112 38.75 9.20 -4.13
CA VAL A 112 40.16 9.64 -4.18
C VAL A 112 41.01 8.90 -3.14
N GLU A 113 40.48 8.68 -1.93
CA GLU A 113 41.15 7.88 -0.90
C GLU A 113 41.39 6.44 -1.36
N LEU A 114 40.39 5.79 -1.97
CA LEU A 114 40.55 4.44 -2.53
C LEU A 114 41.61 4.40 -3.63
N ILE A 115 41.64 5.39 -4.53
CA ILE A 115 42.68 5.50 -5.56
C ILE A 115 44.07 5.60 -4.93
N LYS A 116 44.25 6.48 -3.92
CA LYS A 116 45.52 6.65 -3.20
C LYS A 116 45.98 5.38 -2.49
N LYS A 117 45.04 4.55 -2.02
CA LYS A 117 45.33 3.23 -1.43
C LYS A 117 45.56 2.13 -2.48
N GLY A 118 45.52 2.44 -3.77
CA GLY A 118 45.61 1.47 -4.87
C GLY A 118 44.38 0.56 -4.99
N LYS A 119 43.26 0.90 -4.35
CA LYS A 119 42.02 0.12 -4.25
C LYS A 119 40.92 0.58 -5.22
N ALA A 120 41.21 1.54 -6.09
CA ALA A 120 40.34 1.93 -7.19
C ALA A 120 41.19 2.36 -8.41
N TYR A 121 40.62 2.23 -9.60
CA TYR A 121 41.26 2.61 -10.86
C TYR A 121 40.23 3.06 -11.89
N VAL A 122 40.63 3.95 -12.81
CA VAL A 122 39.81 4.37 -13.93
C VAL A 122 39.92 3.34 -15.06
N CYS A 123 38.80 2.95 -15.63
CA CYS A 123 38.70 1.96 -16.70
C CYS A 123 38.00 2.57 -17.92
N HIS A 124 38.52 2.31 -19.12
CA HIS A 124 37.95 2.75 -20.41
C HIS A 124 37.44 1.57 -21.24
N LEU A 125 37.16 0.43 -20.60
CA LEU A 125 36.42 -0.63 -21.27
C LEU A 125 35.00 -0.13 -21.49
N SER A 126 34.47 -0.38 -22.69
CA SER A 126 33.07 -0.14 -23.01
C SER A 126 32.14 -0.96 -22.09
N PRO A 127 30.87 -0.58 -21.95
CA PRO A 127 29.89 -1.36 -21.18
C PRO A 127 29.81 -2.84 -21.61
N GLU A 128 29.89 -3.13 -22.92
CA GLU A 128 29.91 -4.49 -23.46
C GLU A 128 31.17 -5.25 -23.03
N GLU A 129 32.34 -4.63 -23.16
CA GLU A 129 33.61 -5.23 -22.73
C GLU A 129 33.63 -5.45 -21.21
N LEU A 130 33.15 -4.50 -20.40
CA LEU A 130 33.05 -4.68 -18.95
C LEU A 130 32.22 -5.91 -18.59
N ARG A 131 31.11 -6.14 -19.30
CA ARG A 131 30.27 -7.33 -19.10
C ARG A 131 31.02 -8.61 -19.48
N GLN A 132 31.75 -8.61 -20.59
CA GLN A 132 32.56 -9.75 -21.01
C GLN A 132 33.70 -10.05 -20.03
N TYR A 133 34.41 -9.02 -19.57
CA TYR A 133 35.52 -9.14 -18.62
C TYR A 133 35.06 -9.50 -17.22
N ARG A 134 33.81 -9.20 -16.84
CA ARG A 134 33.25 -9.60 -15.54
C ARG A 134 33.07 -11.12 -15.42
N GLY A 135 32.96 -11.85 -16.53
CA GLY A 135 32.68 -13.28 -16.55
C GLY A 135 31.22 -13.61 -16.21
N THR A 136 30.96 -14.85 -15.82
CA THR A 136 29.62 -15.36 -15.49
C THR A 136 29.60 -15.95 -14.08
N LEU A 137 28.47 -16.53 -13.65
CA LEU A 137 28.38 -17.28 -12.41
C LEU A 137 29.26 -18.55 -12.42
N THR A 138 29.62 -19.06 -13.59
CA THR A 138 30.43 -20.27 -13.76
C THR A 138 31.86 -19.99 -14.23
N GLU A 139 32.09 -18.86 -14.89
CA GLU A 139 33.40 -18.47 -15.43
C GLU A 139 33.98 -17.27 -14.68
N PRO A 140 35.27 -17.32 -14.27
CA PRO A 140 35.91 -16.21 -13.57
C PRO A 140 36.05 -14.98 -14.47
N GLY A 141 36.15 -13.80 -13.84
CA GLY A 141 36.42 -12.56 -14.54
C GLY A 141 37.89 -12.44 -14.99
N LYS A 142 38.14 -11.49 -15.88
CA LYS A 142 39.48 -11.12 -16.38
C LYS A 142 39.82 -9.70 -15.97
N GLU A 143 41.07 -9.47 -15.60
CA GLU A 143 41.52 -8.12 -15.27
C GLU A 143 41.39 -7.19 -16.48
N SER A 144 40.92 -5.96 -16.22
CA SER A 144 40.95 -4.90 -17.23
C SER A 144 42.41 -4.59 -17.60
N PRO A 145 42.74 -4.29 -18.86
CA PRO A 145 44.07 -3.80 -19.23
C PRO A 145 44.46 -2.51 -18.49
N TYR A 146 43.47 -1.77 -17.97
CA TYR A 146 43.66 -0.53 -17.21
C TYR A 146 43.80 -0.76 -15.69
N ARG A 147 43.72 -2.00 -15.19
CA ARG A 147 43.67 -2.31 -13.75
C ARG A 147 44.93 -1.88 -13.00
N ASN A 148 46.08 -1.95 -13.66
CA ASN A 148 47.40 -1.71 -13.06
C ASN A 148 47.98 -0.31 -13.35
N ARG A 149 47.13 0.66 -13.73
CA ARG A 149 47.51 2.08 -13.79
C ARG A 149 48.08 2.59 -12.48
N SER A 150 49.01 3.54 -12.55
CA SER A 150 49.58 4.16 -11.34
C SER A 150 48.53 4.98 -10.58
N VAL A 151 48.81 5.30 -9.32
CA VAL A 151 47.94 6.16 -8.51
C VAL A 151 47.79 7.54 -9.16
N GLU A 152 48.89 8.11 -9.65
CA GLU A 152 48.94 9.43 -10.28
C GLU A 152 48.11 9.49 -11.57
N GLU A 153 48.21 8.46 -12.41
CA GLU A 153 47.40 8.35 -13.63
C GLU A 153 45.91 8.27 -13.29
N ASN A 154 45.53 7.43 -12.33
CA ASN A 154 44.14 7.28 -11.92
C ASN A 154 43.56 8.57 -11.31
N LEU A 155 44.33 9.29 -10.47
CA LEU A 155 43.90 10.58 -9.91
C LEU A 155 43.68 11.61 -11.02
N THR A 156 44.60 11.68 -11.98
CA THR A 156 44.50 12.60 -13.12
C THR A 156 43.25 12.28 -13.96
N LEU A 157 43.03 11.01 -14.29
CA LEU A 157 41.89 10.59 -15.10
C LEU A 157 40.56 10.79 -14.36
N PHE A 158 40.50 10.50 -13.07
CA PHE A 158 39.27 10.67 -12.30
C PHE A 158 38.89 12.16 -12.15
N GLU A 159 39.87 13.04 -11.97
CA GLU A 159 39.66 14.49 -12.01
C GLU A 159 39.14 14.96 -13.38
N LYS A 160 39.66 14.40 -14.48
CA LYS A 160 39.14 14.67 -15.83
C LYS A 160 37.69 14.20 -16.03
N MET A 161 37.32 13.05 -15.44
CA MET A 161 35.93 12.61 -15.41
C MET A 161 35.04 13.61 -14.68
N ARG A 162 35.47 14.13 -13.51
CA ARG A 162 34.75 15.17 -12.76
C ARG A 162 34.60 16.48 -13.53
N LYS A 163 35.59 16.84 -14.37
CA LYS A 163 35.58 18.03 -15.23
C LYS A 163 34.76 17.88 -16.51
N GLY A 164 34.19 16.70 -16.79
CA GLY A 164 33.42 16.45 -18.01
C GLY A 164 34.27 16.32 -19.28
N GLU A 165 35.54 15.94 -19.16
CA GLU A 165 36.42 15.76 -20.33
C GLU A 165 36.17 14.45 -21.09
N PHE A 166 35.37 13.53 -20.53
CA PHE A 166 34.97 12.26 -21.15
C PHE A 166 33.49 12.26 -21.48
N ARG A 167 33.08 11.54 -22.52
CA ARG A 167 31.67 11.33 -22.87
C ARG A 167 31.01 10.31 -21.94
N ASP A 168 29.68 10.26 -21.99
CA ASP A 168 28.90 9.25 -21.27
C ASP A 168 29.35 7.83 -21.67
N GLY A 169 29.66 7.02 -20.66
CA GLY A 169 30.13 5.64 -20.85
C GLY A 169 31.58 5.48 -21.32
N GLU A 170 32.31 6.57 -21.59
CA GLU A 170 33.71 6.51 -22.06
C GLU A 170 34.70 6.12 -20.96
N ALA A 171 34.40 6.51 -19.71
CA ALA A 171 35.22 6.18 -18.55
C ALA A 171 34.35 5.87 -17.31
N VAL A 172 34.82 4.93 -16.50
CA VAL A 172 34.24 4.61 -15.19
C VAL A 172 35.35 4.47 -14.14
N LEU A 173 35.04 4.80 -12.89
CA LEU A 173 35.90 4.42 -11.76
C LEU A 173 35.45 3.05 -11.25
N ARG A 174 36.38 2.11 -11.09
CA ARG A 174 36.11 0.78 -10.54
C ARG A 174 36.88 0.56 -9.25
N ALA A 175 36.28 -0.17 -8.32
CA ALA A 175 37.01 -0.73 -7.20
C ALA A 175 38.00 -1.79 -7.71
N LYS A 176 39.13 -1.95 -7.01
CA LYS A 176 40.11 -3.00 -7.24
C LYS A 176 39.98 -4.02 -6.11
N ILE A 177 39.27 -5.11 -6.38
CA ILE A 177 38.92 -6.15 -5.40
C ILE A 177 39.46 -7.48 -5.92
N ASP A 178 38.60 -8.36 -6.45
CA ASP A 178 38.97 -9.69 -6.90
C ASP A 178 38.13 -10.13 -8.11
N MET A 179 38.76 -10.19 -9.29
CA MET A 179 38.11 -10.63 -10.52
C MET A 179 37.76 -12.13 -10.52
N ASN A 180 38.34 -12.92 -9.61
CA ASN A 180 38.07 -14.35 -9.47
C ASN A 180 37.01 -14.65 -8.40
N SER A 181 36.46 -13.63 -7.74
CA SER A 181 35.49 -13.84 -6.66
C SER A 181 34.28 -14.64 -7.14
N PRO A 182 33.78 -15.61 -6.35
CA PRO A 182 32.51 -16.28 -6.65
C PRO A 182 31.32 -15.30 -6.57
N ASN A 183 31.45 -14.21 -5.81
CA ASN A 183 30.46 -13.15 -5.78
C ASN A 183 30.76 -12.13 -6.90
N ILE A 184 29.84 -12.02 -7.86
CA ILE A 184 29.97 -11.11 -9.00
C ILE A 184 30.09 -9.63 -8.57
N ASN A 185 29.49 -9.24 -7.46
CA ASN A 185 29.56 -7.88 -6.94
C ASN A 185 30.98 -7.52 -6.45
N MET A 186 31.83 -8.51 -6.17
CA MET A 186 33.22 -8.30 -5.77
C MET A 186 34.20 -8.28 -6.96
N ARG A 187 33.70 -8.45 -8.20
CA ARG A 187 34.53 -8.44 -9.42
C ARG A 187 34.73 -7.02 -9.95
N ASP A 188 35.57 -6.27 -9.24
CA ASP A 188 35.91 -4.87 -9.52
C ASP A 188 34.66 -4.04 -9.89
N PRO A 189 33.70 -3.86 -8.97
CA PRO A 189 32.45 -3.14 -9.25
C PRO A 189 32.71 -1.68 -9.64
N VAL A 190 31.80 -1.11 -10.43
CA VAL A 190 31.84 0.31 -10.80
C VAL A 190 31.42 1.14 -9.59
N LEU A 191 32.22 2.15 -9.25
CA LEU A 191 31.98 3.12 -8.18
C LEU A 191 31.39 4.43 -8.71
N TYR A 192 31.87 4.90 -9.87
CA TYR A 192 31.39 6.11 -10.54
C TYR A 192 31.23 5.90 -12.04
N ARG A 193 30.23 6.55 -12.61
CA ARG A 193 29.98 6.63 -14.06
C ARG A 193 29.90 8.08 -14.52
N VAL A 194 30.38 8.35 -15.74
CA VAL A 194 30.15 9.64 -16.42
C VAL A 194 28.72 9.66 -16.97
N MET A 195 27.99 10.74 -16.68
CA MET A 195 26.64 11.00 -17.14
C MET A 195 26.38 12.50 -17.17
N HIS A 196 26.24 13.08 -18.36
CA HIS A 196 25.98 14.52 -18.55
C HIS A 196 24.49 14.82 -18.45
N MET A 197 23.95 14.73 -17.23
CA MET A 197 22.58 15.13 -16.94
C MET A 197 22.50 16.00 -15.69
N PRO A 198 21.67 17.07 -15.69
CA PRO A 198 21.42 17.85 -14.50
C PRO A 198 20.77 17.00 -13.40
N HIS A 199 21.23 17.17 -12.16
CA HIS A 199 20.62 16.59 -10.98
C HIS A 199 19.53 17.52 -10.42
N HIS A 200 18.44 16.95 -9.91
CA HIS A 200 17.29 17.74 -9.43
C HIS A 200 17.63 18.65 -8.22
N ARG A 201 18.74 18.41 -7.51
CA ARG A 201 19.23 19.25 -6.41
C ARG A 201 20.54 19.98 -6.67
N SER A 202 21.50 19.34 -7.33
CA SER A 202 22.86 19.88 -7.55
C SER A 202 23.05 20.44 -8.96
N GLY A 203 21.99 20.46 -9.78
CA GLY A 203 22.02 21.01 -11.13
C GLY A 203 23.12 20.34 -11.97
N SER A 204 23.91 21.15 -12.67
CA SER A 204 25.00 20.69 -13.53
C SER A 204 26.38 20.73 -12.85
N GLU A 205 26.44 20.83 -11.52
CA GLU A 205 27.72 20.81 -10.77
C GLU A 205 28.47 19.48 -10.95
N TRP A 206 27.73 18.38 -11.15
CA TRP A 206 28.27 17.05 -11.30
C TRP A 206 27.93 16.46 -12.68
N CYS A 207 28.94 15.86 -13.32
CA CYS A 207 28.79 15.03 -14.52
C CYS A 207 29.29 13.59 -14.30
N ILE A 208 29.65 13.26 -13.05
CA ILE A 208 29.93 11.91 -12.59
C ILE A 208 29.02 11.61 -11.40
N TYR A 209 28.44 10.41 -11.39
CA TYR A 209 27.51 10.01 -10.34
C TYR A 209 27.95 8.68 -9.72
N PRO A 210 27.89 8.57 -8.38
CA PRO A 210 28.24 7.34 -7.69
C PRO A 210 27.21 6.25 -8.00
N THR A 211 27.62 4.98 -7.92
CA THR A 211 26.71 3.85 -7.98
C THR A 211 26.06 3.60 -6.62
N TYR A 212 24.94 2.87 -6.62
CA TYR A 212 24.23 2.47 -5.40
C TYR A 212 25.17 1.82 -4.38
N ASP A 213 25.95 0.82 -4.81
CA ASP A 213 26.86 0.06 -3.94
C ASP A 213 27.99 0.90 -3.34
N PHE A 214 28.29 2.06 -3.92
CA PHE A 214 29.25 2.99 -3.36
C PHE A 214 28.58 4.02 -2.44
N ALA A 215 27.50 4.64 -2.90
CA ALA A 215 26.82 5.71 -2.16
C ALA A 215 26.07 5.19 -0.93
N HIS A 216 25.44 4.02 -0.99
CA HIS A 216 24.58 3.49 0.07
C HIS A 216 25.33 3.19 1.38
N PRO A 217 26.41 2.37 1.39
CA PRO A 217 27.23 2.16 2.60
C PRO A 217 27.84 3.45 3.15
N LEU A 218 28.30 4.35 2.27
CA LEU A 218 28.91 5.61 2.68
C LEU A 218 27.89 6.57 3.29
N SER A 219 26.68 6.64 2.75
CA SER A 219 25.59 7.43 3.34
C SER A 219 25.25 6.92 4.73
N ASP A 220 25.10 5.60 4.89
CA ASP A 220 24.83 4.99 6.19
C ASP A 220 25.95 5.27 7.20
N ALA A 221 27.21 5.23 6.76
CA ALA A 221 28.36 5.53 7.60
C ALA A 221 28.48 7.02 7.97
N ILE A 222 28.21 7.94 7.04
CA ILE A 222 28.21 9.40 7.28
C ILE A 222 27.12 9.77 8.29
N GLU A 223 25.94 9.15 8.19
CA GLU A 223 24.78 9.44 9.03
C GLU A 223 24.82 8.77 10.41
N GLY A 224 25.79 7.89 10.65
CA GLY A 224 25.88 7.12 11.89
C GLY A 224 24.79 6.05 12.02
N ILE A 225 24.29 5.53 10.89
CA ILE A 225 23.35 4.41 10.91
C ILE A 225 23.98 3.22 11.65
N THR A 226 23.20 2.54 12.47
CA THR A 226 23.66 1.37 13.23
C THR A 226 23.24 0.07 12.56
N HIS A 227 21.98 0.01 12.12
CA HIS A 227 21.36 -1.16 11.53
C HIS A 227 20.75 -0.74 10.17
N SER A 228 21.48 -1.06 9.11
CA SER A 228 21.09 -0.80 7.73
C SER A 228 20.18 -1.92 7.22
N ILE A 229 18.87 -1.69 7.27
CA ILE A 229 17.88 -2.73 6.97
C ILE A 229 17.44 -2.64 5.50
N CYS A 230 17.62 -3.71 4.74
CA CYS A 230 17.26 -3.80 3.32
C CYS A 230 16.61 -5.14 2.97
N THR A 231 16.23 -5.36 1.72
CA THR A 231 15.60 -6.62 1.29
C THR A 231 16.63 -7.66 0.82
N LEU A 232 16.24 -8.93 0.75
CA LEU A 232 17.12 -10.06 0.37
C LEU A 232 17.80 -9.90 -1.01
N GLU A 233 17.24 -9.10 -1.92
CA GLU A 233 17.90 -8.79 -3.19
C GLU A 233 19.30 -8.16 -3.03
N PHE A 234 19.59 -7.58 -1.85
CA PHE A 234 20.88 -6.95 -1.53
C PHE A 234 21.78 -7.83 -0.65
N GLU A 235 21.43 -9.10 -0.41
CA GLU A 235 22.26 -10.01 0.41
C GLU A 235 23.62 -10.26 -0.24
N ASP A 236 23.66 -10.51 -1.55
CA ASP A 236 24.90 -10.67 -2.31
C ASP A 236 25.68 -9.34 -2.45
N HIS A 237 25.07 -8.20 -2.12
CA HIS A 237 25.72 -6.90 -2.10
C HIS A 237 26.41 -6.60 -0.75
N ARG A 238 26.03 -7.31 0.33
CA ARG A 238 26.63 -7.10 1.68
C ARG A 238 28.15 -7.18 1.71
N PRO A 239 28.83 -8.14 1.03
CA PRO A 239 30.29 -8.18 1.04
C PRO A 239 30.94 -6.92 0.43
N LEU A 240 30.28 -6.32 -0.58
CA LEU A 240 30.73 -5.06 -1.17
C LEU A 240 30.43 -3.87 -0.26
N TYR A 241 29.25 -3.86 0.38
CA TYR A 241 28.90 -2.88 1.40
C TYR A 241 29.97 -2.82 2.50
N ASP A 242 30.31 -3.97 3.08
CA ASP A 242 31.32 -4.10 4.13
C ASP A 242 32.70 -3.67 3.62
N TRP A 243 33.08 -4.11 2.41
CA TRP A 243 34.34 -3.71 1.78
C TRP A 243 34.45 -2.19 1.63
N VAL A 244 33.40 -1.50 1.18
CA VAL A 244 33.45 -0.03 1.02
C VAL A 244 33.72 0.63 2.38
N VAL A 245 32.93 0.29 3.41
CA VAL A 245 33.05 0.86 4.76
C VAL A 245 34.42 0.58 5.39
N GLU A 246 34.98 -0.61 5.19
CA GLU A 246 36.28 -1.00 5.77
C GLU A 246 37.49 -0.32 5.12
N ASN A 247 37.35 0.15 3.88
CA ASN A 247 38.45 0.62 3.06
C ASN A 247 38.59 2.14 2.96
N VAL A 248 37.65 2.90 3.53
CA VAL A 248 37.68 4.37 3.58
C VAL A 248 37.62 4.89 5.02
N SER A 249 37.99 6.16 5.20
CA SER A 249 38.04 6.79 6.52
C SER A 249 36.68 7.36 6.93
N VAL A 250 35.69 6.48 7.13
CA VAL A 250 34.34 6.84 7.58
C VAL A 250 34.23 6.95 9.10
N PRO A 251 33.32 7.80 9.61
CA PRO A 251 33.18 8.02 11.06
C PRO A 251 32.48 6.86 11.78
N TRP A 252 31.75 6.00 11.05
CA TRP A 252 30.90 4.97 11.62
C TRP A 252 30.89 3.70 10.75
N ARG A 253 30.59 2.56 11.36
CA ARG A 253 30.53 1.25 10.68
C ARG A 253 29.15 0.59 10.86
N PRO A 254 28.16 0.96 10.03
CA PRO A 254 26.82 0.36 10.05
C PRO A 254 26.86 -1.14 9.71
N LYS A 255 25.91 -1.92 10.24
CA LYS A 255 25.71 -3.33 9.88
C LYS A 255 24.51 -3.49 8.95
N GLN A 256 24.70 -4.10 7.77
CA GLN A 256 23.60 -4.46 6.87
C GLN A 256 22.84 -5.70 7.36
N ILE A 257 21.51 -5.65 7.29
CA ILE A 257 20.61 -6.74 7.69
C ILE A 257 19.47 -6.87 6.67
N GLU A 258 19.32 -8.05 6.09
CA GLU A 258 18.36 -8.29 5.01
C GLU A 258 17.13 -9.05 5.49
N PHE A 259 15.96 -8.68 4.96
CA PHE A 259 14.70 -9.38 5.17
C PHE A 259 13.96 -9.65 3.86
N ALA A 260 13.08 -10.65 3.86
CA ALA A 260 12.27 -10.99 2.71
C ALA A 260 11.26 -9.87 2.41
N ARG A 261 11.24 -9.43 1.16
CA ARG A 261 10.26 -8.47 0.66
C ARG A 261 8.84 -9.00 0.83
N LEU A 262 7.88 -8.08 0.89
CA LEU A 262 6.47 -8.43 0.78
C LEU A 262 6.15 -8.76 -0.68
N ASN A 263 5.50 -9.90 -0.91
CA ASN A 263 4.71 -10.14 -2.11
C ASN A 263 3.26 -10.37 -1.67
N LEU A 264 2.31 -9.80 -2.38
CA LEU A 264 0.88 -9.86 -2.06
C LEU A 264 0.14 -10.54 -3.20
N SER A 265 -0.80 -11.44 -2.89
CA SER A 265 -1.58 -12.11 -3.91
C SER A 265 -2.47 -11.12 -4.69
N TYR A 266 -2.80 -11.47 -5.94
CA TYR A 266 -3.68 -10.69 -6.83
C TYR A 266 -3.21 -9.27 -7.17
N THR A 267 -1.91 -8.99 -7.05
CA THR A 267 -1.31 -7.69 -7.40
C THR A 267 0.14 -7.83 -7.82
N VAL A 268 0.68 -6.79 -8.46
CA VAL A 268 2.12 -6.64 -8.73
C VAL A 268 2.70 -5.52 -7.88
N MET A 269 3.98 -5.63 -7.52
CA MET A 269 4.68 -4.61 -6.73
C MET A 269 5.90 -4.03 -7.46
N SER A 270 6.11 -4.42 -8.71
CA SER A 270 7.17 -3.86 -9.54
C SER A 270 6.78 -2.45 -10.00
N LYS A 271 7.60 -1.44 -9.68
CA LYS A 271 7.40 -0.05 -10.14
C LYS A 271 7.23 0.04 -11.66
N ARG A 272 7.98 -0.77 -12.43
CA ARG A 272 7.87 -0.84 -13.89
C ARG A 272 6.47 -1.29 -14.33
N LEU A 273 5.94 -2.35 -13.73
CA LEU A 273 4.61 -2.87 -14.09
C LEU A 273 3.49 -1.92 -13.63
N LEU A 274 3.64 -1.32 -12.44
CA LEU A 274 2.71 -0.30 -11.97
C LEU A 274 2.67 0.93 -12.89
N SER A 275 3.82 1.37 -13.38
CA SER A 275 3.90 2.49 -14.36
C SER A 275 3.18 2.12 -15.66
N GLN A 276 3.38 0.90 -16.17
CA GLN A 276 2.69 0.43 -17.38
C GLN A 276 1.16 0.40 -17.23
N LEU A 277 0.63 0.04 -16.05
CA LEU A 277 -0.82 0.10 -15.80
C LEU A 277 -1.37 1.52 -15.93
N VAL A 278 -0.62 2.50 -15.41
CA VAL A 278 -0.98 3.93 -15.46
C VAL A 278 -0.85 4.46 -16.89
N GLU A 279 0.28 4.21 -17.56
CA GLU A 279 0.56 4.67 -18.93
C GLU A 279 -0.44 4.11 -19.95
N LYS A 280 -0.89 2.86 -19.77
CA LYS A 280 -1.91 2.23 -20.63
C LYS A 280 -3.35 2.64 -20.29
N GLY A 281 -3.56 3.45 -19.27
CA GLY A 281 -4.90 3.88 -18.85
C GLY A 281 -5.79 2.76 -18.29
N ILE A 282 -5.20 1.65 -17.84
CA ILE A 282 -5.93 0.54 -17.18
C ILE A 282 -6.44 1.00 -15.80
N VAL A 283 -5.69 1.91 -15.18
CA VAL A 283 -5.99 2.56 -13.89
C VAL A 283 -6.00 4.08 -14.03
N ASP A 284 -6.75 4.77 -13.17
CA ASP A 284 -7.00 6.23 -13.26
C ASP A 284 -5.89 7.12 -12.69
N GLY A 285 -4.72 6.53 -12.41
CA GLY A 285 -3.53 7.18 -11.90
C GLY A 285 -2.79 6.33 -10.86
N TRP A 286 -1.71 6.88 -10.31
CA TRP A 286 -0.94 6.23 -9.23
C TRP A 286 -1.72 6.12 -7.92
N ASP A 287 -2.81 6.87 -7.75
CA ASP A 287 -3.70 6.83 -6.61
C ASP A 287 -5.01 6.06 -6.89
N ASP A 288 -5.10 5.30 -7.99
CA ASP A 288 -6.26 4.44 -8.25
C ASP A 288 -6.45 3.45 -7.09
N PRO A 289 -7.67 3.33 -6.52
CA PRO A 289 -7.97 2.41 -5.42
C PRO A 289 -7.61 0.93 -5.65
N ARG A 290 -7.44 0.51 -6.90
CA ARG A 290 -7.05 -0.87 -7.26
C ARG A 290 -5.54 -1.10 -7.17
N LEU A 291 -4.73 -0.04 -7.16
CA LEU A 291 -3.29 -0.17 -7.06
C LEU A 291 -2.84 -0.44 -5.61
N PRO A 292 -1.74 -1.19 -5.42
CA PRO A 292 -1.14 -1.41 -4.10
C PRO A 292 -0.28 -0.22 -3.64
N THR A 293 -0.39 0.95 -4.27
CA THR A 293 0.30 2.17 -3.88
C THR A 293 -0.25 2.67 -2.54
N ILE A 294 0.56 3.38 -1.74
CA ILE A 294 0.09 3.93 -0.47
C ILE A 294 -0.99 5.00 -0.71
N SER A 295 -0.82 5.81 -1.76
CA SER A 295 -1.84 6.74 -2.24
C SER A 295 -3.13 6.04 -2.67
N GLY A 296 -3.05 4.95 -3.44
CA GLY A 296 -4.20 4.16 -3.89
C GLY A 296 -4.96 3.52 -2.74
N LEU A 297 -4.24 2.89 -1.81
CA LEU A 297 -4.84 2.32 -0.60
C LEU A 297 -5.49 3.40 0.28
N ARG A 298 -4.85 4.56 0.46
CA ARG A 298 -5.44 5.71 1.18
C ARG A 298 -6.74 6.16 0.52
N ARG A 299 -6.75 6.34 -0.80
CA ARG A 299 -7.96 6.78 -1.55
C ARG A 299 -9.05 5.69 -1.58
N ARG A 300 -8.67 4.42 -1.54
CA ARG A 300 -9.60 3.29 -1.36
C ARG A 300 -10.32 3.32 -0.01
N GLY A 301 -9.71 3.92 1.02
CA GLY A 301 -10.23 3.92 2.39
C GLY A 301 -9.52 2.97 3.34
N PHE A 302 -8.27 2.58 3.03
CA PHE A 302 -7.41 1.97 4.05
C PHE A 302 -6.99 3.03 5.06
N THR A 303 -6.88 2.62 6.32
CA THR A 303 -6.34 3.45 7.40
C THR A 303 -4.86 3.15 7.60
N PRO A 304 -4.07 4.12 8.10
CA PRO A 304 -2.68 3.86 8.41
C PRO A 304 -2.53 2.84 9.57
N GLU A 305 -3.48 2.81 10.52
CA GLU A 305 -3.52 1.78 11.57
C GLU A 305 -3.64 0.37 10.99
N ALA A 306 -4.56 0.16 10.04
CA ALA A 306 -4.74 -1.15 9.42
C ALA A 306 -3.49 -1.63 8.64
N ILE A 307 -2.79 -0.70 7.97
CA ILE A 307 -1.55 -1.03 7.25
C ILE A 307 -0.42 -1.36 8.22
N ARG A 308 -0.26 -0.62 9.32
CA ARG A 308 0.74 -0.93 10.35
C ARG A 308 0.46 -2.29 11.01
N GLU A 309 -0.78 -2.54 11.41
CA GLU A 309 -1.22 -3.83 11.97
C GLU A 309 -0.96 -4.99 10.99
N PHE A 310 -1.26 -4.79 9.70
CA PHE A 310 -0.94 -5.78 8.66
C PHE A 310 0.57 -6.07 8.61
N CYS A 311 1.41 -5.02 8.61
CA CYS A 311 2.87 -5.17 8.58
C CYS A 311 3.41 -5.88 9.84
N GLU A 312 2.82 -5.64 11.01
CA GLU A 312 3.17 -6.33 12.25
C GLU A 312 2.78 -7.82 12.20
N ARG A 313 1.58 -8.16 11.70
CA ARG A 313 1.10 -9.55 11.61
C ARG A 313 1.89 -10.43 10.66
N ILE A 314 2.32 -9.89 9.52
CA ILE A 314 3.13 -10.67 8.56
C ILE A 314 4.55 -10.92 9.07
N GLY A 315 5.01 -10.12 10.03
CA GLY A 315 6.33 -10.24 10.62
C GLY A 315 7.49 -10.03 9.63
N VAL A 316 8.69 -10.42 10.08
CA VAL A 316 9.94 -10.27 9.35
C VAL A 316 10.66 -11.61 9.32
N ALA A 317 10.96 -12.11 8.12
CA ALA A 317 11.61 -13.39 7.87
C ALA A 317 12.69 -13.26 6.80
N LYS A 318 13.55 -14.28 6.65
CA LYS A 318 14.55 -14.39 5.57
C LYS A 318 14.11 -15.31 4.41
N SER A 319 12.84 -15.74 4.39
CA SER A 319 12.28 -16.55 3.30
C SER A 319 11.21 -15.75 2.55
N ASN A 320 11.31 -15.77 1.21
CA ASN A 320 10.30 -15.17 0.35
C ASN A 320 8.97 -15.93 0.48
N SER A 321 7.87 -15.20 0.60
CA SER A 321 6.52 -15.75 0.63
C SER A 321 5.53 -14.80 -0.05
N VAL A 322 4.39 -15.34 -0.44
CA VAL A 322 3.24 -14.56 -0.92
C VAL A 322 2.22 -14.50 0.21
N VAL A 323 1.92 -13.28 0.66
CA VAL A 323 0.89 -13.03 1.67
C VAL A 323 -0.45 -12.91 0.97
N ASP A 324 -1.47 -13.57 1.51
CA ASP A 324 -2.83 -13.42 1.02
C ASP A 324 -3.37 -12.02 1.35
N VAL A 325 -3.81 -11.29 0.32
CA VAL A 325 -4.47 -9.98 0.44
C VAL A 325 -5.71 -10.02 1.35
N ALA A 326 -6.33 -11.19 1.56
CA ALA A 326 -7.40 -11.35 2.55
C ALA A 326 -6.98 -10.96 3.98
N LEU A 327 -5.69 -11.11 4.33
CA LEU A 327 -5.15 -10.66 5.62
C LEU A 327 -5.13 -9.13 5.72
N LEU A 328 -4.69 -8.44 4.65
CA LEU A 328 -4.69 -6.98 4.58
C LEU A 328 -6.11 -6.42 4.74
N GLU A 329 -7.08 -7.01 4.04
CA GLU A 329 -8.49 -6.67 4.19
C GLU A 329 -9.04 -6.99 5.58
N HIS A 330 -8.56 -8.06 6.22
CA HIS A 330 -8.97 -8.40 7.58
C HIS A 330 -8.55 -7.33 8.57
N CYS A 331 -7.30 -6.85 8.49
CA CYS A 331 -6.80 -5.75 9.32
C CYS A 331 -7.66 -4.49 9.13
N LEU A 332 -8.03 -4.16 7.88
CA LEU A 332 -8.91 -3.02 7.62
C LEU A 332 -10.31 -3.19 8.23
N ARG A 333 -10.91 -4.38 8.09
CA ARG A 333 -12.23 -4.66 8.68
C ARG A 333 -12.20 -4.52 10.20
N GLU A 334 -11.16 -5.00 10.87
CA GLU A 334 -11.03 -4.89 12.33
C GLU A 334 -10.88 -3.45 12.78
N ASP A 335 -10.10 -2.65 12.05
CA ASP A 335 -9.91 -1.24 12.35
C ASP A 335 -11.21 -0.44 12.15
N LEU A 336 -11.83 -0.57 10.99
CA LEU A 336 -13.04 0.18 10.65
C LEU A 336 -14.27 -0.27 11.47
N ASN A 337 -14.33 -1.52 11.92
CA ASN A 337 -15.43 -1.96 12.80
C ASN A 337 -15.52 -1.13 14.07
N LYS A 338 -14.37 -0.70 14.60
CA LYS A 338 -14.28 0.06 15.85
C LYS A 338 -14.63 1.53 15.68
N ARG A 339 -14.42 2.12 14.50
CA ARG A 339 -14.47 3.58 14.31
C ARG A 339 -15.45 4.11 13.27
N ALA A 340 -15.86 3.32 12.28
CA ALA A 340 -16.67 3.81 11.17
C ALA A 340 -18.14 3.98 11.58
N HIS A 341 -18.74 5.11 11.22
CA HIS A 341 -20.18 5.32 11.42
C HIS A 341 -20.99 4.39 10.51
N ARG A 342 -22.11 3.88 11.00
CA ARG A 342 -23.03 3.05 10.24
C ARG A 342 -24.01 3.95 9.49
N ALA A 343 -24.32 3.57 8.26
CA ALA A 343 -25.33 4.21 7.44
C ALA A 343 -26.05 3.17 6.58
N MET A 344 -27.28 3.44 6.21
CA MET A 344 -28.03 2.63 5.25
C MET A 344 -27.92 3.26 3.86
N VAL A 345 -27.53 2.42 2.90
CA VAL A 345 -27.47 2.75 1.49
C VAL A 345 -27.97 1.54 0.73
N VAL A 346 -28.85 1.76 -0.23
CA VAL A 346 -29.43 0.75 -1.10
C VAL A 346 -28.79 0.85 -2.47
N LEU A 347 -28.06 -0.20 -2.85
CA LEU A 347 -27.29 -0.26 -4.10
C LEU A 347 -28.19 -0.51 -5.31
N ASN A 348 -29.12 -1.45 -5.16
CA ASN A 348 -30.04 -1.88 -6.20
C ASN A 348 -31.49 -1.65 -5.72
N PRO A 349 -32.01 -0.41 -5.84
CA PRO A 349 -33.25 -0.03 -5.17
C PRO A 349 -34.48 -0.71 -5.76
N LEU A 350 -35.17 -1.49 -4.93
CA LEU A 350 -36.52 -1.99 -5.18
C LEU A 350 -37.50 -1.28 -4.27
N LYS A 351 -38.58 -0.74 -4.85
CA LYS A 351 -39.57 0.05 -4.13
C LYS A 351 -40.43 -0.85 -3.24
N LEU A 352 -40.58 -0.47 -1.98
CA LEU A 352 -41.45 -1.11 -0.99
C LEU A 352 -42.48 -0.09 -0.51
N VAL A 353 -43.76 -0.43 -0.59
CA VAL A 353 -44.87 0.44 -0.18
C VAL A 353 -45.61 -0.19 0.99
N ILE A 354 -45.74 0.53 2.10
CA ILE A 354 -46.43 0.05 3.29
C ILE A 354 -47.89 0.49 3.27
N LEU A 355 -48.78 -0.41 2.85
CA LEU A 355 -50.18 -0.12 2.54
C LEU A 355 -50.99 0.43 3.73
N ASN A 356 -50.71 -0.04 4.94
CA ASN A 356 -51.38 0.42 6.17
C ASN A 356 -50.63 1.54 6.91
N TYR A 357 -49.59 2.14 6.32
CA TYR A 357 -48.94 3.35 6.85
C TYR A 357 -49.57 4.61 6.24
N PRO A 358 -49.94 5.64 7.03
CA PRO A 358 -50.60 6.84 6.50
C PRO A 358 -49.73 7.58 5.47
N GLU A 359 -50.35 8.06 4.38
CA GLU A 359 -49.63 8.65 3.23
C GLU A 359 -48.82 9.91 3.59
N ASP A 360 -49.40 10.80 4.40
CA ASP A 360 -48.77 12.07 4.79
C ASP A 360 -47.93 11.98 6.08
N ARG A 361 -47.83 10.79 6.69
CA ARG A 361 -47.07 10.63 7.92
C ARG A 361 -45.58 10.42 7.60
N GLU A 362 -44.76 11.17 8.31
CA GLU A 362 -43.33 10.97 8.39
C GLU A 362 -42.92 10.81 9.84
N GLU A 363 -41.94 9.96 10.08
CA GLU A 363 -41.34 9.81 11.40
C GLU A 363 -39.84 9.71 11.29
N TRP A 364 -39.17 10.00 12.40
CA TRP A 364 -37.73 9.87 12.52
C TRP A 364 -37.44 8.76 13.52
N VAL A 365 -36.72 7.74 13.06
CA VAL A 365 -36.28 6.63 13.89
C VAL A 365 -34.84 6.87 14.33
N GLU A 366 -34.57 6.57 15.59
CA GLU A 366 -33.23 6.69 16.14
C GLU A 366 -32.40 5.45 15.77
N ALA A 367 -31.24 5.68 15.15
CA ALA A 367 -30.30 4.65 14.74
C ALA A 367 -28.94 4.87 15.41
N MET A 368 -28.30 3.80 15.89
CA MET A 368 -26.96 3.90 16.46
C MET A 368 -25.92 4.21 15.39
N ASN A 369 -24.99 5.13 15.67
CA ASN A 369 -23.88 5.43 14.76
C ASN A 369 -22.83 4.32 14.77
N ASN A 370 -22.52 3.74 15.92
CA ASN A 370 -21.53 2.68 16.03
C ASN A 370 -21.86 1.73 17.19
N PRO A 371 -22.22 0.46 16.92
CA PRO A 371 -22.47 -0.52 17.96
C PRO A 371 -21.28 -0.84 18.87
N GLU A 372 -20.05 -0.67 18.37
CA GLU A 372 -18.81 -0.92 19.12
C GLU A 372 -18.39 0.27 19.98
N ASP A 373 -18.95 1.45 19.73
CA ASP A 373 -18.63 2.69 20.44
C ASP A 373 -19.90 3.53 20.68
N PRO A 374 -20.62 3.25 21.79
CA PRO A 374 -21.82 4.00 22.16
C PRO A 374 -21.58 5.51 22.34
N SER A 375 -20.34 5.96 22.55
CA SER A 375 -20.02 7.39 22.72
C SER A 375 -20.20 8.19 21.43
N GLN A 376 -20.24 7.53 20.26
CA GLN A 376 -20.53 8.15 18.96
C GLN A 376 -22.02 8.49 18.78
N GLY A 377 -22.86 8.16 19.77
CA GLY A 377 -24.26 8.56 19.83
C GLY A 377 -25.14 7.92 18.75
N THR A 378 -26.24 8.61 18.47
CA THR A 378 -27.28 8.18 17.55
C THR A 378 -27.48 9.20 16.42
N ARG A 379 -28.20 8.79 15.39
CA ARG A 379 -28.67 9.66 14.31
C ARG A 379 -30.16 9.43 14.07
N GLN A 380 -30.82 10.44 13.51
CA GLN A 380 -32.21 10.34 13.10
C GLN A 380 -32.29 9.91 11.64
N VAL A 381 -33.07 8.86 11.36
CA VAL A 381 -33.30 8.33 10.01
C VAL A 381 -34.79 8.48 9.67
N PRO A 382 -35.15 9.10 8.53
CA PRO A 382 -36.55 9.30 8.18
C PRO A 382 -37.18 7.98 7.72
N PHE A 383 -38.39 7.71 8.20
CA PHE A 383 -39.26 6.60 7.80
C PHE A 383 -40.57 7.16 7.22
N SER A 384 -41.05 6.52 6.16
CA SER A 384 -42.24 6.94 5.42
C SER A 384 -42.96 5.73 4.84
N ARG A 385 -44.15 5.96 4.25
CA ARG A 385 -44.94 4.94 3.55
C ARG A 385 -44.16 4.23 2.43
N GLU A 386 -43.40 4.99 1.65
CA GLU A 386 -42.61 4.47 0.53
C GLU A 386 -41.13 4.40 0.92
N LEU A 387 -40.53 3.22 0.72
CA LEU A 387 -39.13 2.92 1.04
C LEU A 387 -38.44 2.28 -0.17
N PHE A 388 -37.11 2.30 -0.17
CA PHE A 388 -36.29 1.44 -1.00
C PHE A 388 -35.58 0.39 -0.13
N ILE A 389 -35.51 -0.84 -0.64
CA ILE A 389 -34.71 -1.96 -0.12
C ILE A 389 -33.82 -2.50 -1.24
N GLU A 390 -32.84 -3.33 -0.91
CA GLU A 390 -32.08 -4.04 -1.96
C GLU A 390 -33.00 -5.00 -2.70
N ALA A 391 -32.90 -5.04 -4.03
CA ALA A 391 -33.65 -5.98 -4.85
C ALA A 391 -33.33 -7.44 -4.46
N GLU A 392 -32.09 -7.72 -4.08
CA GLU A 392 -31.61 -9.04 -3.64
C GLU A 392 -32.19 -9.48 -2.28
N ASP A 393 -32.82 -8.57 -1.53
CA ASP A 393 -33.51 -8.89 -0.28
C ASP A 393 -34.94 -9.38 -0.49
N PHE A 394 -35.42 -9.44 -1.73
CA PHE A 394 -36.71 -10.02 -2.08
C PHE A 394 -36.56 -11.21 -3.03
N MET A 395 -37.36 -12.25 -2.80
CA MET A 395 -37.48 -13.38 -3.73
C MET A 395 -38.91 -13.93 -3.72
N GLU A 396 -39.52 -14.01 -4.91
CA GLU A 396 -40.89 -14.51 -5.05
C GLU A 396 -41.01 -15.98 -4.68
N ASP A 397 -40.07 -16.81 -5.14
CA ASP A 397 -39.96 -18.23 -4.78
C ASP A 397 -38.65 -18.51 -4.02
N PRO A 398 -38.61 -18.30 -2.69
CA PRO A 398 -37.39 -18.37 -1.92
C PRO A 398 -36.97 -19.82 -1.61
N PRO A 399 -35.69 -20.20 -1.76
CA PRO A 399 -35.20 -21.48 -1.24
C PRO A 399 -35.28 -21.52 0.29
N LYS A 400 -35.29 -22.71 0.89
CA LYS A 400 -35.49 -22.91 2.35
C LYS A 400 -34.55 -22.08 3.25
N LYS A 401 -33.34 -21.77 2.77
CA LYS A 401 -32.31 -21.01 3.52
C LYS A 401 -32.34 -19.50 3.24
N PHE A 402 -33.20 -19.02 2.35
CA PHE A 402 -33.44 -17.60 2.17
C PHE A 402 -34.40 -17.16 3.27
N PHE A 403 -33.97 -16.22 4.12
CA PHE A 403 -34.77 -15.72 5.25
C PHE A 403 -35.28 -14.29 5.07
N ARG A 404 -34.87 -13.61 3.99
CA ARG A 404 -35.32 -12.25 3.65
C ARG A 404 -36.73 -12.28 3.07
N LEU A 405 -37.18 -11.16 2.50
CA LEU A 405 -38.57 -10.89 2.19
C LEU A 405 -39.06 -11.77 1.03
N ALA A 406 -40.27 -12.30 1.17
CA ALA A 406 -40.93 -13.15 0.21
C ALA A 406 -42.44 -13.04 0.40
N PRO A 407 -43.29 -13.47 -0.55
CA PRO A 407 -44.74 -13.45 -0.39
C PRO A 407 -45.17 -14.08 0.93
N ASN A 408 -46.04 -13.39 1.67
CA ASN A 408 -46.55 -13.79 2.99
C ASN A 408 -45.50 -13.96 4.10
N ARG A 409 -44.26 -13.52 3.89
CA ARG A 409 -43.20 -13.55 4.91
C ARG A 409 -43.00 -12.19 5.55
N GLU A 410 -42.69 -12.24 6.83
CA GLU A 410 -42.35 -11.08 7.66
C GLU A 410 -40.83 -10.93 7.82
N VAL A 411 -40.34 -9.70 7.74
CA VAL A 411 -38.95 -9.30 7.98
C VAL A 411 -38.90 -8.07 8.87
N ARG A 412 -37.74 -7.81 9.48
CA ARG A 412 -37.49 -6.61 10.28
C ARG A 412 -36.81 -5.56 9.40
N LEU A 413 -37.33 -4.35 9.39
CA LEU A 413 -36.62 -3.18 8.89
C LEU A 413 -35.71 -2.65 10.01
N ARG A 414 -34.42 -2.48 9.72
CA ARG A 414 -33.41 -2.04 10.70
C ARG A 414 -33.85 -0.76 11.42
N TYR A 415 -33.82 -0.75 12.76
CA TYR A 415 -34.27 0.33 13.66
C TYR A 415 -35.76 0.72 13.58
N ALA A 416 -36.56 0.11 12.69
CA ALA A 416 -37.94 0.51 12.43
C ALA A 416 -38.95 -0.56 12.88
N TYR A 417 -39.66 -1.18 11.94
CA TYR A 417 -40.79 -2.09 12.21
C TYR A 417 -40.60 -3.46 11.59
N TYR A 418 -41.48 -4.40 11.96
CA TYR A 418 -41.71 -5.60 11.19
C TYR A 418 -42.65 -5.30 10.03
N VAL A 419 -42.33 -5.84 8.86
CA VAL A 419 -43.13 -5.70 7.64
C VAL A 419 -43.38 -7.06 7.01
N LYS A 420 -44.60 -7.28 6.50
CA LYS A 420 -45.02 -8.49 5.82
C LYS A 420 -45.40 -8.18 4.39
N CYS A 421 -44.82 -8.90 3.41
CA CYS A 421 -45.24 -8.81 2.01
C CYS A 421 -46.63 -9.43 1.82
N VAL A 422 -47.54 -8.67 1.23
CA VAL A 422 -48.93 -9.06 0.99
C VAL A 422 -49.31 -9.03 -0.49
N ASP A 423 -48.63 -8.22 -1.31
CA ASP A 423 -48.90 -8.12 -2.74
C ASP A 423 -47.66 -7.64 -3.52
N LEU A 424 -47.66 -7.83 -4.85
CA LEU A 424 -46.56 -7.49 -5.75
C LEU A 424 -47.08 -6.78 -6.99
N ILE A 425 -46.44 -5.68 -7.37
CA ILE A 425 -46.67 -5.03 -8.66
C ILE A 425 -45.55 -5.45 -9.61
N LYS A 426 -45.94 -6.08 -10.73
CA LYS A 426 -45.02 -6.51 -11.78
C LYS A 426 -45.16 -5.66 -13.03
N ASP A 427 -44.07 -5.54 -13.78
CA ASP A 427 -44.09 -4.96 -15.11
C ASP A 427 -44.91 -5.85 -16.05
N PRO A 428 -45.90 -5.29 -16.77
CA PRO A 428 -46.67 -6.04 -17.75
C PRO A 428 -45.83 -6.59 -18.93
N GLN A 429 -44.66 -6.00 -19.22
CA GLN A 429 -43.86 -6.37 -20.39
C GLN A 429 -42.91 -7.54 -20.12
N ASP A 430 -42.18 -7.50 -19.00
CA ASP A 430 -41.11 -8.46 -18.69
C ASP A 430 -41.37 -9.26 -17.41
N ASN A 431 -42.50 -9.02 -16.73
CA ASN A 431 -42.88 -9.66 -15.47
C ASN A 431 -41.89 -9.42 -14.32
N SER A 432 -41.00 -8.42 -14.43
CA SER A 432 -40.10 -7.99 -13.35
C SER A 432 -40.86 -7.31 -12.22
N ILE A 433 -40.39 -7.46 -10.99
CA ILE A 433 -41.02 -6.86 -9.81
C ILE A 433 -40.66 -5.38 -9.75
N LYS A 434 -41.68 -4.50 -9.78
CA LYS A 434 -41.53 -3.04 -9.67
C LYS A 434 -41.73 -2.55 -8.25
N GLU A 435 -42.75 -3.06 -7.58
CA GLU A 435 -43.06 -2.69 -6.20
C GLU A 435 -43.42 -3.92 -5.37
N ILE A 436 -42.98 -3.90 -4.12
CA ILE A 436 -43.42 -4.84 -3.09
C ILE A 436 -44.39 -4.12 -2.18
N HIS A 437 -45.60 -4.63 -2.05
CA HIS A 437 -46.59 -4.07 -1.16
C HIS A 437 -46.59 -4.85 0.15
N CYS A 438 -46.39 -4.12 1.24
CA CYS A 438 -46.27 -4.66 2.58
C CYS A 438 -47.33 -4.07 3.51
N THR A 439 -47.59 -4.77 4.61
CA THR A 439 -48.16 -4.17 5.82
C THR A 439 -47.11 -4.15 6.93
N TYR A 440 -47.17 -3.15 7.82
CA TYR A 440 -46.31 -3.07 9.01
C TYR A 440 -47.11 -3.35 10.29
N ASP A 441 -46.41 -3.76 11.34
CA ASP A 441 -46.96 -3.84 12.69
C ASP A 441 -46.54 -2.63 13.56
N PRO A 442 -47.47 -1.74 13.94
CA PRO A 442 -47.21 -0.58 14.78
C PRO A 442 -46.62 -0.92 16.17
N GLU A 443 -46.89 -2.10 16.71
CA GLU A 443 -46.40 -2.53 18.04
C GLU A 443 -44.91 -2.89 18.03
N THR A 444 -44.28 -2.90 16.85
CA THR A 444 -42.90 -3.38 16.68
C THR A 444 -41.86 -2.28 16.50
N ARG A 445 -42.19 -1.05 16.90
CA ARG A 445 -41.28 0.11 16.77
C ARG A 445 -39.94 -0.15 17.46
N GLY A 446 -38.84 0.11 16.75
CA GLY A 446 -37.48 -0.21 17.20
C GLY A 446 -37.03 -1.64 16.86
N GLY A 447 -37.86 -2.41 16.16
CA GLY A 447 -37.53 -3.74 15.67
C GLY A 447 -37.62 -4.84 16.72
N TRP A 448 -38.57 -4.76 17.66
CA TRP A 448 -38.86 -5.81 18.63
C TRP A 448 -40.36 -5.91 18.92
N SER A 449 -40.87 -7.09 19.25
CA SER A 449 -42.28 -7.34 19.54
C SER A 449 -42.46 -8.06 20.88
N GLN A 450 -43.53 -7.73 21.62
CA GLN A 450 -43.86 -8.38 22.91
C GLN A 450 -44.40 -9.81 22.75
N ASP A 451 -44.99 -10.11 21.59
CA ASP A 451 -45.63 -11.38 21.24
C ASP A 451 -44.64 -12.53 20.95
N GLN A 452 -43.34 -12.31 21.14
CA GLN A 452 -42.25 -13.29 20.96
C GLN A 452 -42.12 -13.88 19.55
N ARG A 453 -42.77 -13.33 18.51
CA ARG A 453 -42.66 -13.88 17.16
C ARG A 453 -41.24 -13.72 16.60
N LYS A 454 -40.69 -14.85 16.11
CA LYS A 454 -39.30 -14.92 15.63
C LYS A 454 -39.18 -14.49 14.17
N VAL A 455 -38.83 -13.23 13.95
CA VAL A 455 -38.44 -12.72 12.63
C VAL A 455 -36.97 -13.09 12.34
N LYS A 456 -36.73 -13.77 11.21
CA LYS A 456 -35.43 -14.41 10.90
C LYS A 456 -34.43 -13.51 10.16
N ALA A 457 -34.87 -12.38 9.61
CA ALA A 457 -34.02 -11.48 8.85
C ALA A 457 -34.26 -10.01 9.20
N THR A 458 -33.19 -9.22 9.12
CA THR A 458 -33.23 -7.76 9.22
C THR A 458 -32.67 -7.16 7.93
N LEU A 459 -33.40 -6.23 7.33
CA LEU A 459 -33.03 -5.54 6.10
C LEU A 459 -32.68 -4.09 6.41
N HIS A 460 -31.65 -3.56 5.74
CA HIS A 460 -31.47 -2.11 5.65
C HIS A 460 -32.42 -1.55 4.59
N TRP A 461 -32.71 -0.26 4.69
CA TRP A 461 -33.70 0.42 3.87
C TRP A 461 -33.43 1.92 3.89
N VAL A 462 -34.01 2.66 2.94
CA VAL A 462 -34.00 4.12 2.94
C VAL A 462 -35.39 4.65 2.57
N SER A 463 -35.81 5.77 3.15
CA SER A 463 -37.09 6.40 2.78
C SER A 463 -37.04 6.94 1.35
N ALA A 464 -38.00 6.56 0.50
CA ALA A 464 -38.00 6.96 -0.90
C ALA A 464 -38.15 8.47 -1.08
N LYS A 465 -38.90 9.13 -0.20
CA LYS A 465 -39.12 10.59 -0.21
C LYS A 465 -37.87 11.39 0.18
N HIS A 466 -37.03 10.83 1.04
CA HIS A 466 -35.88 11.55 1.62
C HIS A 466 -34.53 11.08 1.06
N ALA A 467 -34.49 9.92 0.39
CA ALA A 467 -33.27 9.34 -0.12
C ALA A 467 -32.53 10.29 -1.06
N VAL A 468 -31.22 10.30 -0.92
CA VAL A 468 -30.33 11.05 -1.81
C VAL A 468 -29.63 10.09 -2.76
N ASP A 469 -29.46 10.53 -4.00
CA ASP A 469 -28.68 9.80 -5.00
C ASP A 469 -27.19 9.96 -4.73
N VAL A 470 -26.48 8.83 -4.67
CA VAL A 470 -25.03 8.79 -4.51
C VAL A 470 -24.41 7.81 -5.51
N GLU A 471 -23.19 8.12 -5.93
CA GLU A 471 -22.40 7.21 -6.75
C GLU A 471 -21.57 6.28 -5.86
N LEU A 472 -21.64 4.98 -6.12
CA LEU A 472 -20.81 3.98 -5.46
C LEU A 472 -19.83 3.35 -6.45
N ARG A 473 -18.59 3.17 -6.02
CA ARG A 473 -17.54 2.50 -6.78
C ARG A 473 -17.13 1.23 -6.08
N LEU A 474 -17.58 0.11 -6.63
CA LEU A 474 -17.34 -1.21 -6.07
C LEU A 474 -16.05 -1.76 -6.68
N TYR A 475 -14.97 -1.75 -5.90
CA TYR A 475 -13.68 -2.28 -6.31
C TYR A 475 -13.54 -3.77 -6.01
N ASP A 476 -12.83 -4.48 -6.88
CA ASP A 476 -12.39 -5.86 -6.69
C ASP A 476 -10.86 -5.98 -6.92
N ARG A 477 -10.34 -7.21 -6.91
CA ARG A 477 -8.97 -7.53 -7.30
C ARG A 477 -8.69 -7.00 -8.70
N LEU A 478 -7.52 -6.38 -8.91
CA LEU A 478 -7.09 -5.91 -10.23
C LEU A 478 -6.74 -7.07 -11.17
N PHE A 479 -6.33 -8.21 -10.62
CA PHE A 479 -5.97 -9.40 -11.37
C PHE A 479 -6.82 -10.60 -10.93
N ASN A 480 -7.07 -11.53 -11.86
CA ASN A 480 -7.94 -12.70 -11.65
C ASN A 480 -7.22 -13.91 -11.01
N ILE A 481 -5.90 -13.89 -10.93
CA ILE A 481 -5.10 -14.98 -10.34
C ILE A 481 -4.36 -14.52 -9.08
N PRO A 482 -4.15 -15.42 -8.09
CA PRO A 482 -3.47 -15.06 -6.85
C PRO A 482 -1.95 -14.91 -7.00
N ASP A 483 -1.34 -15.55 -8.00
CA ASP A 483 0.11 -15.64 -8.14
C ASP A 483 0.71 -14.37 -8.77
N PRO A 484 1.43 -13.53 -8.00
CA PRO A 484 1.98 -12.28 -8.49
C PRO A 484 3.12 -12.49 -9.50
N PHE A 485 3.78 -13.65 -9.50
CA PHE A 485 4.89 -13.93 -10.39
C PHE A 485 4.42 -14.22 -11.81
N LYS A 486 3.34 -15.00 -11.95
CA LYS A 486 2.66 -15.20 -13.24
C LYS A 486 2.07 -13.91 -13.81
N ILE A 487 1.49 -13.06 -12.95
CA ILE A 487 1.02 -11.73 -13.37
C ILE A 487 2.17 -10.88 -13.89
N ALA A 488 3.36 -10.98 -13.29
CA ALA A 488 4.52 -10.23 -13.73
C ALA A 488 5.08 -10.68 -15.10
N GLU A 489 4.83 -11.93 -15.50
CA GLU A 489 5.21 -12.48 -16.80
C GLU A 489 4.27 -12.02 -17.92
N ASP A 490 2.96 -12.09 -17.70
CA ASP A 490 1.93 -11.68 -18.68
C ASP A 490 0.77 -10.95 -17.98
N MET A 491 1.00 -9.67 -17.69
CA MET A 491 0.05 -8.86 -16.94
C MET A 491 -1.30 -8.70 -17.65
N GLU A 492 -1.30 -8.59 -18.98
CA GLU A 492 -2.49 -8.32 -19.78
C GLU A 492 -3.47 -9.49 -19.76
N ALA A 493 -2.96 -10.72 -19.81
CA ALA A 493 -3.78 -11.93 -19.78
C ALA A 493 -4.59 -12.11 -18.47
N TYR A 494 -4.18 -11.45 -17.39
CA TYR A 494 -4.76 -11.67 -16.06
C TYR A 494 -5.54 -10.49 -15.49
N ILE A 495 -5.69 -9.39 -16.24
CA ILE A 495 -6.47 -8.23 -15.79
C ILE A 495 -7.93 -8.64 -15.51
N ASN A 496 -8.44 -8.18 -14.37
CA ASN A 496 -9.85 -8.26 -14.05
C ASN A 496 -10.58 -7.03 -14.62
N HIS A 497 -11.33 -7.23 -15.71
CA HIS A 497 -12.16 -6.18 -16.31
C HIS A 497 -13.34 -5.75 -15.42
N ASP A 498 -13.74 -6.58 -14.47
CA ASP A 498 -14.77 -6.27 -13.46
C ASP A 498 -14.18 -5.70 -12.16
N SER A 499 -12.89 -5.31 -12.17
CA SER A 499 -12.21 -4.75 -10.99
C SER A 499 -12.79 -3.44 -10.47
N LEU A 500 -13.64 -2.77 -11.25
CA LEU A 500 -14.42 -1.60 -10.87
C LEU A 500 -15.82 -1.68 -11.47
N LYS A 501 -16.84 -1.69 -10.61
CA LYS A 501 -18.24 -1.48 -10.99
C LYS A 501 -18.77 -0.17 -10.39
N VAL A 502 -19.27 0.71 -11.24
CA VAL A 502 -19.87 1.99 -10.83
C VAL A 502 -21.39 1.84 -10.73
N ILE A 503 -21.97 2.28 -9.62
CA ILE A 503 -23.42 2.39 -9.39
C ILE A 503 -23.75 3.88 -9.25
N PRO A 504 -24.30 4.52 -10.29
CA PRO A 504 -24.45 5.99 -10.32
C PRO A 504 -25.64 6.52 -9.48
N HIS A 505 -26.62 5.67 -9.18
CA HIS A 505 -27.90 6.07 -8.59
C HIS A 505 -28.30 5.19 -7.40
N ALA A 506 -27.34 4.91 -6.52
CA ALA A 506 -27.65 4.25 -5.26
C ALA A 506 -28.43 5.22 -4.36
N LYS A 507 -29.34 4.69 -3.53
CA LYS A 507 -30.20 5.48 -2.64
C LYS A 507 -29.64 5.46 -1.23
N ALA A 508 -29.25 6.61 -0.72
CA ALA A 508 -28.60 6.75 0.59
C ALA A 508 -29.47 7.53 1.59
N GLU A 509 -29.21 7.33 2.88
CA GLU A 509 -29.76 8.19 3.94
C GLU A 509 -29.41 9.68 3.69
N PRO A 510 -30.29 10.63 4.05
CA PRO A 510 -30.11 12.06 3.73
C PRO A 510 -28.80 12.66 4.25
N MET A 511 -28.33 12.21 5.42
CA MET A 511 -27.10 12.72 6.05
C MET A 511 -25.86 12.53 5.18
N LEU A 512 -25.89 11.57 4.25
CA LEU A 512 -24.74 11.26 3.41
C LEU A 512 -24.53 12.29 2.31
N LYS A 513 -25.52 13.14 2.00
CA LYS A 513 -25.42 14.19 0.97
C LYS A 513 -24.21 15.11 1.17
N ASP A 514 -23.92 15.42 2.43
CA ASP A 514 -22.86 16.34 2.83
C ASP A 514 -21.65 15.60 3.45
N ALA A 515 -21.48 14.32 3.11
CA ALA A 515 -20.37 13.50 3.60
C ALA A 515 -19.03 14.08 3.16
N VAL A 516 -18.11 14.24 4.11
CA VAL A 516 -16.80 14.87 3.89
C VAL A 516 -15.84 13.88 3.24
N PRO A 517 -15.10 14.26 2.17
CA PRO A 517 -14.06 13.44 1.56
C PRO A 517 -13.07 12.84 2.57
N GLY A 518 -12.75 11.54 2.42
CA GLY A 518 -11.91 10.79 3.34
C GLY A 518 -12.63 10.24 4.58
N THR A 519 -13.91 10.56 4.79
CA THR A 519 -14.70 9.98 5.90
C THR A 519 -15.07 8.54 5.61
N HIS A 520 -15.04 7.70 6.64
CA HIS A 520 -15.33 6.28 6.54
C HIS A 520 -16.72 5.96 7.08
N PHE A 521 -17.44 5.11 6.37
CA PHE A 521 -18.73 4.59 6.78
C PHE A 521 -18.77 3.07 6.63
N GLN A 522 -19.51 2.40 7.51
CA GLN A 522 -20.00 1.05 7.24
C GLN A 522 -21.40 1.19 6.65
N PHE A 523 -21.56 0.82 5.39
CA PHE A 523 -22.89 0.63 4.83
C PHE A 523 -23.42 -0.70 5.31
N GLU A 524 -24.50 -0.66 6.09
CA GLU A 524 -25.00 -1.82 6.81
C GLU A 524 -25.21 -2.99 5.87
N ARG A 525 -24.75 -4.18 6.28
CA ARG A 525 -24.81 -5.46 5.53
C ARG A 525 -24.01 -5.52 4.23
N ILE A 526 -23.39 -4.43 3.77
CA ILE A 526 -22.65 -4.38 2.50
C ILE A 526 -21.14 -4.42 2.75
N GLY A 527 -20.62 -3.38 3.41
CA GLY A 527 -19.17 -3.18 3.47
C GLY A 527 -18.79 -1.85 4.10
N TYR A 528 -17.48 -1.62 4.14
CA TYR A 528 -16.92 -0.34 4.52
C TYR A 528 -16.60 0.47 3.28
N PHE A 529 -16.99 1.74 3.32
CA PHE A 529 -16.84 2.71 2.25
C PHE A 529 -16.09 3.94 2.75
N CYS A 530 -15.38 4.59 1.85
CA CYS A 530 -14.74 5.88 2.08
C CYS A 530 -15.26 6.88 1.05
N VAL A 531 -15.54 8.11 1.49
CA VAL A 531 -15.89 9.20 0.57
C VAL A 531 -14.66 9.50 -0.29
N ASP A 532 -14.77 9.33 -1.61
CA ASP A 532 -13.65 9.49 -2.54
C ASP A 532 -13.14 10.94 -2.52
N THR A 533 -11.83 11.10 -2.54
CA THR A 533 -11.17 12.41 -2.41
C THR A 533 -11.00 13.14 -3.74
N ARG A 534 -11.30 12.49 -4.87
CA ARG A 534 -11.04 13.01 -6.21
C ARG A 534 -12.32 13.38 -6.96
N TYR A 535 -13.36 12.57 -6.84
CA TYR A 535 -14.60 12.67 -7.60
C TYR A 535 -15.78 13.17 -6.76
N SER A 536 -15.69 13.15 -5.43
CA SER A 536 -16.73 13.74 -4.58
C SER A 536 -16.71 15.26 -4.69
N VAL A 537 -17.89 15.85 -4.87
CA VAL A 537 -18.11 17.31 -4.85
C VAL A 537 -19.27 17.64 -3.90
N PRO A 538 -19.38 18.89 -3.40
CA PRO A 538 -20.45 19.27 -2.48
C PRO A 538 -21.84 18.89 -3.00
N GLY A 539 -22.60 18.14 -2.19
CA GLY A 539 -23.94 17.67 -2.53
C GLY A 539 -24.01 16.48 -3.50
N ARG A 540 -22.88 15.97 -3.99
CA ARG A 540 -22.76 14.77 -4.84
C ARG A 540 -21.55 13.93 -4.40
N PRO A 541 -21.66 13.25 -3.24
CA PRO A 541 -20.59 12.40 -2.74
C PRO A 541 -20.44 11.15 -3.62
N VAL A 542 -19.19 10.71 -3.79
CA VAL A 542 -18.83 9.44 -4.42
C VAL A 542 -18.22 8.56 -3.34
N PHE A 543 -18.66 7.31 -3.23
CA PHE A 543 -18.16 6.39 -2.20
C PHE A 543 -17.40 5.22 -2.82
N ASN A 544 -16.15 5.04 -2.40
CA ASN A 544 -15.33 3.90 -2.76
C ASN A 544 -15.56 2.76 -1.78
N LEU A 545 -15.82 1.55 -2.28
CA LEU A 545 -15.80 0.34 -1.47
C LEU A 545 -14.35 0.07 -1.02
N ALA A 546 -14.09 0.26 0.26
CA ALA A 546 -12.79 -0.04 0.85
C ALA A 546 -12.62 -1.56 0.98
N VAL A 547 -13.58 -2.21 1.65
CA VAL A 547 -13.61 -3.65 1.86
C VAL A 547 -15.02 -4.15 2.17
N ARG A 548 -15.43 -5.28 1.60
CA ARG A 548 -16.73 -5.92 1.90
C ARG A 548 -16.77 -6.45 3.33
N LEU A 549 -17.96 -6.59 3.93
CA LEU A 549 -18.11 -7.37 5.17
C LEU A 549 -17.69 -8.84 4.94
N LYS A 550 -17.38 -9.57 6.02
CA LYS A 550 -17.15 -11.01 5.91
C LYS A 550 -18.44 -11.69 5.47
N ASP A 551 -18.50 -12.11 4.23
CA ASP A 551 -19.63 -12.88 3.74
C ASP A 551 -19.43 -14.35 4.11
N GLN A 552 -20.18 -14.82 5.10
CA GLN A 552 -20.20 -16.24 5.45
C GLN A 552 -20.98 -17.08 4.43
N TRP A 553 -21.81 -16.46 3.58
CA TRP A 553 -22.69 -17.16 2.64
C TRP A 553 -22.04 -17.48 1.29
N SER A 554 -21.15 -16.63 0.75
CA SER A 554 -20.43 -16.94 -0.50
C SER A 554 -19.56 -18.20 -0.40
N LYS A 555 -19.00 -18.49 0.78
CA LYS A 555 -18.31 -19.78 1.05
C LYS A 555 -19.23 -21.01 1.06
N ILE A 556 -20.54 -20.80 1.27
CA ILE A 556 -21.54 -21.88 1.25
C ILE A 556 -22.07 -22.07 -0.17
N ALA A 557 -22.26 -20.98 -0.94
CA ALA A 557 -22.67 -21.03 -2.34
C ALA A 557 -21.58 -21.68 -3.23
N GLN A 558 -20.30 -21.33 -3.06
CA GLN A 558 -19.18 -21.96 -3.77
C GLN A 558 -18.92 -23.44 -3.39
N LYS A 559 -19.59 -23.97 -2.37
CA LYS A 559 -19.54 -25.40 -2.03
C LYS A 559 -20.73 -26.18 -2.59
N GLN A 560 -21.68 -25.50 -3.25
CA GLN A 560 -22.88 -26.10 -3.81
C GLN A 560 -22.91 -26.08 -5.35
N ASP A 561 -21.96 -25.40 -5.98
CA ASP A 561 -21.49 -25.67 -7.34
C ASP A 561 -20.22 -26.53 -7.27
#